data_AF-A0A952HAK7-F1
#
_entry.id   AF-A0A952HAK7-F1
#
_cell.length_a   1.000
_cell.length_b   1.000
_cell.length_c   1.000
_cell.angle_alpha   90.00
_cell.angle_beta   90.00
_cell.angle_gamma   90.00
#
_symmetry.space_group_name_H-M   'P 1'
#
loop_
_entity.id
_entity.type
_entity.pdbx_description
1 polymer ?
#
loop_
_entity_poly.entity_id
_entity_poly.type
_entity_poly.pdbx_seq_one_letter_code
_entity_poly.pdbx_strand_id
1 'polypeptide(L)'
;MKAFHDLGHAALADGVLNRKTKELIALALGVASHCDACIGFHVQALVKLGATRQEVDETLAVATYMGGGPSLMYAAAAVSAFDEFSRM
;
A
#
# COMPACT_ATOMS: atom_id res chain seq x y z
N MET A 1 -11.82 8.32 -17.57
CA MET A 1 -11.06 7.42 -16.67
C MET A 1 -10.03 6.53 -17.38
N LYS A 2 -10.20 6.14 -18.66
CA LYS A 2 -9.23 5.28 -19.38
C LYS A 2 -7.77 5.73 -19.25
N ALA A 3 -7.46 7.00 -19.52
CA ALA A 3 -6.09 7.51 -19.44
C ALA A 3 -5.45 7.37 -18.05
N PHE A 4 -6.23 7.56 -16.98
CA PHE A 4 -5.73 7.41 -15.60
C PHE A 4 -5.49 5.94 -15.24
N HIS A 5 -6.37 5.05 -15.70
CA HIS A 5 -6.19 3.61 -15.55
C HIS A 5 -4.93 3.11 -16.30
N ASP A 6 -4.74 3.56 -17.53
CA ASP A 6 -3.54 3.24 -18.32
C ASP A 6 -2.26 3.76 -17.64
N LEU A 7 -2.31 4.97 -17.07
CA LEU A 7 -1.22 5.52 -16.25
C LEU A 7 -0.92 4.64 -15.03
N GLY A 8 -1.95 4.22 -14.27
CA GLY A 8 -1.79 3.36 -13.11
C GLY A 8 -1.13 2.01 -13.46
N HIS A 9 -1.57 1.39 -14.55
CA HIS A 9 -0.94 0.17 -15.07
C HIS A 9 0.53 0.37 -15.45
N ALA A 10 0.85 1.44 -16.16
CA ALA A 10 2.23 1.73 -16.55
C ALA A 10 3.10 2.04 -15.34
N ALA A 11 2.58 2.80 -14.36
CA ALA A 11 3.31 3.17 -13.15
C ALA A 11 3.67 1.94 -12.31
N LEU A 12 2.73 0.99 -12.15
CA LEU A 12 2.89 -0.22 -11.33
C LEU A 12 3.51 -1.42 -12.07
N ALA A 13 3.75 -1.32 -13.38
CA ALA A 13 4.42 -2.38 -14.14
C ALA A 13 5.84 -2.66 -13.62
N ASP A 14 6.32 -3.90 -13.75
CA ASP A 14 7.69 -4.26 -13.39
C ASP A 14 8.74 -3.46 -14.18
N GLY A 15 9.85 -3.14 -13.52
CA GLY A 15 11.00 -2.46 -14.10
C GLY A 15 12.22 -2.59 -13.18
N VAL A 16 13.01 -1.53 -13.03
CA VAL A 16 14.12 -1.51 -12.07
C VAL A 16 13.63 -1.78 -10.64
N LEU A 17 12.48 -1.21 -10.28
CA LEU A 17 11.72 -1.62 -9.10
C LEU A 17 10.66 -2.62 -9.55
N ASN A 18 10.61 -3.76 -8.86
CA ASN A 18 9.55 -4.73 -9.10
C ASN A 18 8.19 -4.17 -8.63
N ARG A 19 7.11 -4.78 -9.12
CA ARG A 19 5.75 -4.37 -8.82
C ARG A 19 5.42 -4.37 -7.34
N LYS A 20 5.90 -5.36 -6.57
CA LYS A 20 5.67 -5.43 -5.12
C LYS A 20 6.25 -4.20 -4.41
N THR A 21 7.48 -3.82 -4.72
CA THR A 21 8.10 -2.60 -4.18
C THR A 21 7.29 -1.35 -4.53
N LYS A 22 6.78 -1.26 -5.76
CA LYS A 22 5.95 -0.12 -6.17
C LYS A 22 4.60 -0.08 -5.44
N GLU A 23 4.00 -1.23 -5.17
CA GLU A 23 2.77 -1.33 -4.38
C GLU A 23 3.00 -0.97 -2.91
N LEU A 24 4.17 -1.30 -2.33
CA LEU A 24 4.53 -0.84 -0.98
C LEU A 24 4.66 0.69 -0.94
N ILE A 25 5.28 1.30 -1.96
CA ILE A 25 5.32 2.76 -2.11
C ILE A 25 3.90 3.33 -2.21
N ALA A 26 3.04 2.72 -3.01
CA ALA A 26 1.66 3.15 -3.18
C ALA A 26 0.85 3.05 -1.87
N LEU A 27 1.07 2.00 -1.08
CA LEU A 27 0.47 1.87 0.25
C LEU A 27 0.93 2.99 1.19
N ALA A 28 2.24 3.27 1.25
CA ALA A 28 2.77 4.36 2.07
C ALA A 28 2.15 5.71 1.67
N LEU A 29 2.02 5.97 0.36
CA LEU A 29 1.37 7.17 -0.16
C LEU A 29 -0.13 7.21 0.17
N GLY A 30 -0.83 6.07 0.12
CA GLY A 30 -2.24 5.97 0.52
C GLY A 30 -2.46 6.33 1.99
N VAL A 31 -1.58 5.85 2.87
CA VAL A 31 -1.57 6.19 4.30
C VAL A 31 -1.27 7.67 4.52
N ALA A 32 -0.22 8.19 3.88
CA ALA A 32 0.18 9.60 3.99
C ALA A 32 -0.88 10.55 3.41
N SER A 33 -1.67 10.09 2.44
CA SER A 33 -2.79 10.84 1.84
C SER A 33 -4.13 10.59 2.55
N HIS A 34 -4.15 9.78 3.62
CA HIS A 34 -5.34 9.51 4.42
C HIS A 34 -6.51 8.95 3.59
N CYS A 35 -6.21 8.09 2.62
CA CYS A 35 -7.17 7.55 1.66
C CYS A 35 -7.49 6.08 1.93
N ASP A 36 -8.59 5.79 2.62
CA ASP A 36 -9.00 4.41 2.97
C ASP A 36 -9.19 3.51 1.74
N ALA A 37 -9.82 4.04 0.68
CA ALA A 37 -10.03 3.30 -0.56
C ALA A 37 -8.70 2.92 -1.23
N CYS A 38 -7.71 3.83 -1.19
CA CYS A 38 -6.37 3.59 -1.73
C CYS A 38 -5.66 2.51 -0.91
N ILE A 39 -5.73 2.60 0.42
CA ILE A 39 -5.16 1.62 1.34
C ILE A 39 -5.72 0.23 1.05
N GLY A 40 -7.05 0.08 1.03
CA GLY A 40 -7.69 -1.21 0.76
C GLY A 40 -7.28 -1.81 -0.58
N PHE A 41 -7.23 -1.00 -1.64
CA PHE A 41 -6.84 -1.44 -2.98
C PHE A 41 -5.38 -1.94 -3.03
N HIS A 42 -4.45 -1.15 -2.50
CA HIS A 42 -3.02 -1.48 -2.56
C HIS A 42 -2.65 -2.61 -1.58
N VAL A 43 -3.30 -2.70 -0.42
CA VAL A 43 -3.17 -3.84 0.48
C VAL A 43 -3.61 -5.14 -0.21
N GLN A 44 -4.77 -5.15 -0.88
CA GLN A 44 -5.23 -6.33 -1.60
C GLN A 44 -4.25 -6.74 -2.71
N ALA A 45 -3.69 -5.76 -3.43
CA ALA A 45 -2.66 -6.02 -4.44
C ALA A 45 -1.38 -6.62 -3.82
N LEU A 46 -0.94 -6.11 -2.67
CA LEU A 46 0.23 -6.62 -1.95
C LEU A 46 0.06 -8.07 -1.50
N VAL A 47 -1.10 -8.44 -0.97
CA VAL A 47 -1.40 -9.84 -0.62
C VAL A 47 -1.31 -10.74 -1.86
N LYS A 48 -1.91 -10.33 -2.99
CA LYS A 48 -1.85 -11.08 -4.26
C LYS A 48 -0.42 -11.21 -4.80
N LEU A 49 0.45 -10.27 -4.49
CA LEU A 49 1.87 -10.29 -4.88
C LEU A 49 2.76 -11.04 -3.88
N GLY A 50 2.18 -11.63 -2.83
CA GLY A 50 2.93 -12.36 -1.82
C GLY A 50 3.82 -11.48 -0.95
N ALA A 51 3.42 -10.22 -0.72
CA ALA A 51 4.08 -9.38 0.28
C ALA A 51 3.99 -10.02 1.66
N THR A 52 5.07 -9.93 2.43
CA THR A 52 5.06 -10.44 3.80
C THR A 52 4.46 -9.39 4.74
N ARG A 53 3.95 -9.84 5.89
CA ARG A 53 3.50 -8.94 6.95
C ARG A 53 4.62 -7.99 7.39
N GLN A 54 5.86 -8.46 7.44
CA GLN A 54 7.03 -7.66 7.81
C GLN A 54 7.32 -6.54 6.80
N GLU A 55 7.21 -6.82 5.49
CA GLU A 55 7.39 -5.79 4.44
C GLU A 55 6.34 -4.67 4.57
N VAL A 56 5.10 -5.04 4.91
CA VAL A 56 4.03 -4.06 5.16
C VAL A 56 4.30 -3.27 6.43
N ASP A 57 4.64 -3.92 7.54
CA ASP A 57 4.91 -3.26 8.82
C ASP A 57 6.09 -2.26 8.70
N GLU A 58 7.18 -2.63 8.00
CA GLU A 58 8.30 -1.71 7.74
C GLU A 58 7.89 -0.49 6.90
N THR A 59 7.05 -0.72 5.88
CA THR A 59 6.51 0.36 5.04
C THR A 59 5.64 1.33 5.86
N LEU A 60 4.77 0.78 6.71
CA LEU A 60 3.88 1.55 7.57
C LEU A 60 4.62 2.29 8.69
N ALA A 61 5.73 1.73 9.19
CA ALA A 61 6.61 2.40 10.13
C ALA A 61 7.21 3.69 9.51
N VAL A 62 7.66 3.62 8.26
CA VAL A 62 8.15 4.81 7.52
C VAL A 62 7.04 5.83 7.32
N ALA A 63 5.84 5.40 6.89
CA ALA A 63 4.70 6.30 6.71
C ALA A 63 4.29 6.99 8.03
N THR A 64 4.32 6.25 9.14
CA THR A 64 4.02 6.76 10.48
C THR A 64 5.10 7.74 10.95
N TYR A 65 6.37 7.43 10.76
CA TYR A 65 7.47 8.33 11.10
C TYR A 65 7.36 9.68 10.38
N MET A 66 7.04 9.65 9.08
CA MET A 66 6.95 10.87 8.26
C MET A 66 5.64 11.64 8.47
N GLY A 67 4.55 10.96 8.82
CA GLY A 67 3.22 11.56 8.90
C GLY A 67 2.62 11.66 10.31
N GLY A 68 3.34 11.25 11.35
CA GLY A 68 2.97 11.39 12.76
C GLY A 68 1.67 10.68 13.15
N GLY A 69 1.00 11.23 14.16
CA GLY A 69 -0.23 10.66 14.75
C GLY A 69 -1.36 10.36 13.74
N PRO A 70 -1.68 11.25 12.78
CA PRO A 70 -2.68 10.96 11.76
C PRO A 70 -2.33 9.72 10.94
N SER A 71 -1.09 9.63 10.45
CA SER A 71 -0.66 8.48 9.65
C SER A 71 -0.64 7.18 10.45
N LEU A 72 -0.39 7.22 11.76
CA LEU A 72 -0.51 6.05 12.63
C LEU A 72 -1.92 5.44 12.60
N MET A 73 -2.97 6.27 12.59
CA MET A 73 -4.36 5.77 12.56
C MET A 73 -4.67 5.06 11.24
N TYR A 74 -4.24 5.62 10.12
CA TYR A 74 -4.38 5.00 8.80
C TYR A 74 -3.47 3.77 8.62
N ALA A 75 -2.29 3.76 9.24
CA ALA A 75 -1.43 2.59 9.28
C ALA A 75 -2.08 1.44 10.07
N ALA A 76 -2.76 1.72 11.19
CA ALA A 76 -3.52 0.70 11.92
C ALA A 76 -4.67 0.09 11.08
N ALA A 77 -5.35 0.93 10.29
CA ALA A 77 -6.34 0.47 9.33
C ALA A 77 -5.71 -0.40 8.22
N ALA A 78 -4.54 -0.01 7.69
CA ALA A 78 -3.81 -0.79 6.70
C ALA A 78 -3.37 -2.16 7.22
N VAL A 79 -2.91 -2.25 8.47
CA VAL A 79 -2.59 -3.53 9.14
C VAL A 79 -3.83 -4.42 9.20
N SER A 80 -4.95 -3.86 9.63
CA SER A 80 -6.21 -4.60 9.78
C SER A 80 -6.70 -5.14 8.43
N ALA A 81 -6.64 -4.30 7.40
CA ALA A 81 -6.99 -4.70 6.04
C ALA A 81 -6.06 -5.80 5.52
N PHE A 82 -4.75 -5.72 5.78
CA PHE A 82 -3.79 -6.72 5.31
C PHE A 82 -4.04 -8.08 5.95
N ASP A 83 -4.34 -8.09 7.25
CA ASP A 83 -4.67 -9.32 7.98
C ASP A 83 -5.99 -9.94 7.51
N GLU A 84 -6.98 -9.12 7.15
CA GLU A 84 -8.24 -9.58 6.57
C GLU A 84 -8.00 -10.23 5.20
N PHE A 85 -7.37 -9.52 4.27
CA PHE A 85 -7.13 -10.04 2.92
C PHE A 85 -6.17 -11.24 2.89
N SER A 86 -5.25 -11.36 3.85
CA SER A 86 -4.33 -12.50 3.93
C SER A 86 -4.99 -13.80 4.42
N ARG A 87 -6.21 -13.72 4.95
CA ARG A 87 -6.99 -14.89 5.43
C ARG A 87 -8.03 -15.38 4.43
N MET A 88 -8.22 -14.65 3.32
CA MET A 88 -9.14 -14.99 2.24
C MET A 88 -8.48 -15.92 1.23
#